data_AF-A0A1F4HM90-F1
#
_entry.id   AF-A0A1F4HM90-F1
#
_cell.length_a   1.000
_cell.length_b   1.000
_cell.length_c   1.000
_cell.angle_alpha   90.00
_cell.angle_beta   90.00
_cell.angle_gamma   90.00
#
_symmetry.space_group_name_H-M   'P 1'
#
loop_
_entity.id
_entity.type
_entity.pdbx_description
1 polymer ?
#
loop_
_entity_poly.entity_id
_entity_poly.type
_entity_poly.pdbx_seq_one_letter_code
_entity_poly.pdbx_strand_id
1 'polypeptide(L)'
;SANRGTILMVGTKRTARETVAMEAKRAGIPYVDQRWLGGMLTNFKTVKTSIKRLKELKAQQEAGMESVSKKEQLTFKREIDKLEKDIGGIQDMAALPDAIFVIDVGFHKIAVLEAKKLGIPLIGVVDSNHSPIGIDYVIPGNDDSSKAVALYARGLADAVIEGRANAGNDLVKAVSAESSDEFVEVQNAAA
;
A
#
# COMPACT_ATOMS: atom_id res chain seq x y z
N SER A 1 7.86 1.86 7.56
CA SER A 1 7.58 0.93 8.66
C SER A 1 8.88 0.40 9.21
N ALA A 2 9.08 0.50 10.53
CA ALA A 2 10.32 0.09 11.19
C ALA A 2 10.57 -1.43 11.05
N ASN A 3 9.49 -2.22 11.06
CA ASN A 3 9.53 -3.68 10.84
C ASN A 3 9.44 -4.07 9.35
N ARG A 4 9.66 -3.12 8.43
CA ARG A 4 9.52 -3.30 6.97
C ARG A 4 8.13 -3.76 6.48
N GLY A 5 7.12 -3.75 7.35
CA GLY A 5 5.75 -4.09 6.98
C GLY A 5 5.16 -3.17 5.91
N THR A 6 4.24 -3.72 5.11
CA THR A 6 3.54 -3.04 4.02
C THR A 6 2.21 -2.48 4.52
N ILE A 7 1.97 -1.19 4.25
CA ILE A 7 0.71 -0.52 4.59
C ILE A 7 -0.07 -0.28 3.30
N LEU A 8 -1.34 -0.67 3.27
CA LEU A 8 -2.24 -0.39 2.14
C LEU A 8 -3.03 0.89 2.39
N MET A 9 -2.92 1.89 1.51
CA MET A 9 -3.67 3.13 1.60
C MET A 9 -4.97 3.06 0.77
N VAL A 10 -6.11 3.37 1.36
CA VAL A 10 -7.43 3.26 0.71
C VAL A 10 -8.16 4.59 0.80
N GLY A 11 -8.62 5.10 -0.35
CA GLY A 11 -9.49 6.27 -0.40
C GLY A 11 -10.12 6.44 -1.77
N THR A 12 -11.41 6.14 -1.88
CA THR A 12 -12.12 6.11 -3.17
C THR A 12 -13.03 7.30 -3.44
N LYS A 13 -13.15 8.21 -2.48
CA LYS A 13 -13.91 9.46 -2.62
C LYS A 13 -13.24 10.35 -3.66
N ARG A 14 -14.03 11.11 -4.44
CA ARG A 14 -13.49 11.96 -5.53
C ARG A 14 -12.44 12.96 -5.03
N THR A 15 -12.60 13.48 -3.81
CA THR A 15 -11.66 14.39 -3.15
C THR A 15 -10.38 13.72 -2.69
N ALA A 16 -10.35 12.40 -2.59
CA ALA A 16 -9.24 11.60 -2.08
C ALA A 16 -8.40 10.91 -3.16
N ARG A 17 -9.00 10.51 -4.30
CA ARG A 17 -8.37 9.60 -5.26
C ARG A 17 -6.98 10.04 -5.70
N GLU A 18 -6.87 11.26 -6.21
CA GLU A 18 -5.62 11.80 -6.75
C GLU A 18 -4.56 11.95 -5.67
N THR A 19 -4.97 12.47 -4.51
CA THR A 19 -4.09 12.69 -3.36
C THR A 19 -3.54 11.39 -2.78
N VAL A 20 -4.41 10.38 -2.60
CA VAL A 20 -4.03 9.05 -2.12
C VAL A 20 -3.06 8.39 -3.09
N ALA A 21 -3.35 8.41 -4.39
CA ALA A 21 -2.47 7.82 -5.39
C ALA A 21 -1.10 8.51 -5.45
N MET A 22 -1.07 9.85 -5.35
CA MET A 22 0.17 10.63 -5.38
C MET A 22 1.05 10.36 -4.16
N GLU A 23 0.50 10.48 -2.95
CA GLU A 23 1.26 10.32 -1.71
C GLU A 23 1.66 8.85 -1.47
N ALA A 24 0.81 7.88 -1.85
CA ALA A 24 1.17 6.47 -1.77
C ALA A 24 2.31 6.09 -2.73
N LYS A 25 2.29 6.61 -3.97
CA LYS A 25 3.42 6.44 -4.91
C LYS A 25 4.70 7.07 -4.38
N ARG A 26 4.61 8.28 -3.79
CA ARG A 26 5.74 8.95 -3.15
C ARG A 26 6.33 8.13 -2.00
N ALA A 27 5.49 7.50 -1.18
CA ALA A 27 5.93 6.61 -0.10
C ALA A 27 6.29 5.19 -0.56
N GLY A 28 6.05 4.83 -1.82
CA GLY A 28 6.26 3.47 -2.32
C GLY A 28 5.46 2.44 -1.54
N ILE A 29 4.16 2.72 -1.33
CA ILE A 29 3.21 1.79 -0.69
C ILE A 29 2.04 1.51 -1.64
N PRO A 30 1.41 0.32 -1.54
CA PRO A 30 0.24 0.00 -2.35
C PRO A 30 -0.96 0.88 -1.97
N TYR A 31 -1.82 1.14 -2.94
CA TYR A 31 -3.00 1.97 -2.75
C TYR A 31 -4.24 1.51 -3.53
N VAL A 32 -5.41 1.96 -3.11
CA VAL A 32 -6.69 1.80 -3.80
C VAL A 32 -7.41 3.15 -3.84
N ASP A 33 -7.51 3.74 -5.03
CA ASP A 33 -8.10 5.07 -5.26
C ASP A 33 -9.45 5.02 -5.99
N GLN A 34 -9.81 3.90 -6.63
CA GLN A 34 -11.02 3.82 -7.48
C GLN A 34 -12.19 3.12 -6.80
N ARG A 35 -12.09 1.79 -6.64
CA ARG A 35 -13.15 0.98 -6.03
C ARG A 35 -12.51 -0.20 -5.31
N TRP A 36 -13.01 -0.48 -4.11
CA TRP A 36 -12.71 -1.73 -3.42
C TRP A 36 -13.48 -2.89 -4.07
N LEU A 37 -12.77 -3.84 -4.67
CA LEU A 37 -13.37 -5.08 -5.14
C LEU A 37 -13.55 -6.02 -3.94
N GLY A 38 -14.76 -6.53 -3.74
CA GLY A 38 -15.00 -7.53 -2.71
C GLY A 38 -14.14 -8.77 -2.93
N GLY A 39 -13.46 -9.24 -1.89
CA GLY A 39 -12.47 -10.31 -1.98
C GLY A 39 -11.05 -9.83 -2.23
N MET A 40 -10.78 -8.52 -2.18
CA MET A 40 -9.43 -7.98 -2.40
C MET A 40 -8.38 -8.58 -1.47
N LEU A 41 -8.74 -8.79 -0.19
CA LEU A 41 -7.85 -9.39 0.80
C LEU A 41 -8.21 -10.85 1.03
N THR A 42 -9.51 -11.12 1.19
CA THR A 42 -9.98 -12.47 1.55
C THR A 42 -9.84 -13.50 0.42
N ASN A 43 -9.83 -13.04 -0.84
CA ASN A 43 -9.58 -13.87 -2.01
C ASN A 43 -8.35 -13.37 -2.81
N PHE A 44 -7.27 -13.05 -2.10
CA PHE A 44 -6.07 -12.48 -2.70
C PHE A 44 -5.44 -13.38 -3.77
N LYS A 45 -5.64 -14.71 -3.70
CA LYS A 45 -5.17 -15.64 -4.74
C LYS A 45 -5.76 -15.32 -6.11
N THR A 46 -7.06 -15.04 -6.20
CA THR A 46 -7.69 -14.65 -7.47
C THR A 46 -7.25 -13.26 -7.92
N VAL A 47 -7.09 -12.32 -6.98
CA VAL A 47 -6.59 -10.97 -7.27
C VAL A 47 -5.19 -11.02 -7.87
N LYS A 48 -4.30 -11.87 -7.35
CA LYS A 48 -2.97 -12.10 -7.92
C LYS A 48 -3.03 -12.58 -9.36
N THR A 49 -3.98 -13.44 -9.72
CA THR A 49 -4.19 -13.87 -11.11
C THR A 49 -4.55 -12.69 -12.01
N SER A 50 -5.43 -11.79 -11.55
CA SER A 50 -5.78 -10.57 -12.28
C SER A 50 -4.60 -9.61 -12.43
N ILE A 51 -3.77 -9.46 -11.38
CA ILE A 51 -2.53 -8.66 -11.43
C ILE A 51 -1.55 -9.27 -12.44
N LYS A 52 -1.39 -10.60 -12.44
CA LYS A 52 -0.56 -11.29 -13.42
C LYS A 52 -1.06 -11.04 -14.85
N ARG A 53 -2.36 -11.14 -15.07
CA ARG A 53 -3.00 -10.84 -16.36
C ARG A 53 -2.72 -9.42 -16.82
N LEU A 54 -2.83 -8.43 -15.93
CA LEU A 54 -2.48 -7.04 -16.22
C LEU A 54 -1.02 -6.90 -16.66
N LYS A 55 -0.07 -7.54 -15.97
CA LYS A 55 1.35 -7.52 -16.34
C LYS A 55 1.61 -8.17 -17.70
N GLU A 56 0.97 -9.30 -17.99
CA GLU A 56 1.05 -9.96 -19.30
C GLU A 56 0.52 -9.08 -20.43
N LEU A 57 -0.62 -8.41 -20.22
CA LEU A 57 -1.21 -7.50 -21.20
C LEU A 57 -0.34 -6.27 -21.46
N LYS A 58 0.25 -5.68 -20.41
CA LYS A 58 1.22 -4.57 -20.55
C LYS A 58 2.46 -5.01 -21.33
N ALA A 59 3.02 -6.17 -21.02
CA ALA A 59 4.17 -6.71 -21.74
C ALA A 59 3.85 -6.99 -23.22
N GLN A 60 2.66 -7.51 -23.54
CA GLN A 60 2.21 -7.69 -24.92
C GLN A 60 2.02 -6.36 -25.66
N GLN A 61 1.57 -5.31 -24.96
CA GLN A 61 1.43 -3.98 -25.52
C GLN A 61 2.79 -3.36 -25.85
N GLU A 62 3.78 -3.53 -24.96
CA GLU A 62 5.15 -3.05 -25.16
C GLU A 62 5.90 -3.82 -26.25
N ALA A 63 5.67 -5.13 -26.36
CA ALA A 63 6.28 -5.98 -27.39
C ALA A 63 5.75 -5.72 -28.81
N GLY A 64 4.69 -4.93 -28.95
CA GLY A 64 4.08 -4.57 -30.23
C GLY A 64 2.94 -5.50 -30.63
N MET A 65 1.77 -4.92 -30.90
CA MET A 65 0.56 -5.65 -31.32
C MET A 65 0.35 -5.65 -32.84
N GLU A 66 1.43 -5.67 -33.61
CA GLU A 66 1.37 -5.52 -35.08
C GLU A 66 0.70 -6.72 -35.79
N SER A 67 0.73 -7.90 -35.17
CA SER A 67 0.10 -9.12 -35.67
C SER A 67 -1.41 -9.20 -35.39
N VAL A 68 -1.96 -8.24 -34.63
CA VAL A 68 -3.33 -8.31 -34.09
C VAL A 68 -4.21 -7.25 -34.73
N SER A 69 -5.49 -7.54 -34.96
CA SER A 69 -6.38 -6.61 -35.65
C SER A 69 -6.62 -5.32 -34.83
N LYS A 70 -6.90 -4.19 -35.48
CA LYS A 70 -7.23 -2.92 -34.80
C LYS A 70 -8.38 -3.06 -33.78
N LYS A 71 -9.32 -3.97 -34.03
CA LYS A 71 -10.45 -4.26 -33.13
C LYS A 71 -9.97 -4.98 -31.86
N GLU A 72 -9.06 -5.93 -32.00
CA GLU A 72 -8.47 -6.64 -30.87
C GLU A 72 -7.53 -5.73 -30.08
N GLN A 73 -6.72 -4.91 -30.75
CA GLN A 73 -5.91 -3.87 -30.09
C GLN A 73 -6.77 -2.93 -29.22
N LEU A 74 -7.93 -2.51 -29.73
CA LEU A 74 -8.86 -1.67 -28.95
C LEU A 74 -9.44 -2.44 -27.75
N THR A 75 -9.75 -3.72 -27.92
CA THR A 75 -10.25 -4.58 -26.83
C THR A 75 -9.20 -4.73 -25.73
N PHE A 76 -7.94 -5.00 -26.11
CA PHE A 76 -6.82 -5.10 -25.18
C PHE A 76 -6.60 -3.80 -24.43
N LYS A 77 -6.59 -2.66 -25.14
CA LYS A 77 -6.43 -1.35 -24.50
C LYS A 77 -7.52 -1.10 -23.46
N ARG A 78 -8.79 -1.40 -23.76
CA ARG A 78 -9.89 -1.27 -22.81
C ARG A 78 -9.76 -2.21 -21.61
N GLU A 79 -9.26 -3.43 -21.82
CA GLU A 79 -9.00 -4.39 -20.73
C GLU A 79 -7.89 -3.89 -19.81
N ILE A 80 -6.78 -3.40 -20.39
CA ILE A 80 -5.65 -2.79 -19.65
C ILE A 80 -6.14 -1.59 -18.86
N ASP A 81 -6.83 -0.64 -19.49
CA ASP A 81 -7.31 0.58 -18.83
C ASP A 81 -8.25 0.25 -17.65
N LYS A 82 -9.09 -0.78 -17.80
CA LYS A 82 -9.99 -1.23 -16.74
C LYS A 82 -9.22 -1.87 -15.58
N LEU A 83 -8.31 -2.81 -15.89
CA LEU A 83 -7.51 -3.49 -14.88
C LEU A 83 -6.56 -2.52 -14.17
N GLU A 84 -5.92 -1.59 -14.88
CA GLU A 84 -5.05 -0.58 -14.29
C GLU A 84 -5.82 0.30 -13.30
N LYS A 85 -7.05 0.68 -13.68
CA LYS A 85 -7.93 1.47 -12.82
C LYS A 85 -8.35 0.72 -11.56
N ASP A 86 -8.66 -0.57 -11.67
CA ASP A 86 -9.21 -1.34 -10.56
C ASP A 86 -8.12 -1.91 -9.62
N ILE A 87 -6.97 -2.33 -10.16
CA ILE A 87 -5.92 -3.07 -9.42
C ILE A 87 -4.49 -2.54 -9.65
N GLY A 88 -4.30 -1.47 -10.42
CA GLY A 88 -2.97 -0.92 -10.70
C GLY A 88 -2.23 -0.45 -9.43
N GLY A 89 -2.94 0.11 -8.46
CA GLY A 89 -2.34 0.56 -7.19
C GLY A 89 -1.86 -0.57 -6.26
N ILE A 90 -2.26 -1.82 -6.52
CA ILE A 90 -1.84 -3.01 -5.76
C ILE A 90 -0.94 -3.95 -6.58
N GLN A 91 -0.50 -3.54 -7.77
CA GLN A 91 0.25 -4.40 -8.70
C GLN A 91 1.61 -4.88 -8.16
N ASP A 92 2.20 -4.10 -7.25
CA ASP A 92 3.50 -4.36 -6.63
C ASP A 92 3.37 -5.14 -5.30
N MET A 93 2.14 -5.46 -4.89
CA MET A 93 1.87 -6.14 -3.64
C MET A 93 2.07 -7.66 -3.80
N ALA A 94 3.14 -8.19 -3.21
CA ALA A 94 3.46 -9.63 -3.26
C ALA A 94 2.72 -10.46 -2.20
N ALA A 95 2.46 -9.88 -1.03
CA ALA A 95 1.80 -10.50 0.12
C ALA A 95 0.63 -9.64 0.61
N LEU A 96 -0.17 -10.14 1.55
CA LEU A 96 -1.19 -9.32 2.19
C LEU A 96 -0.52 -8.15 2.95
N PRO A 97 -1.19 -6.99 3.05
CA PRO A 97 -0.67 -5.87 3.82
C PRO A 97 -0.69 -6.20 5.32
N ASP A 98 0.30 -5.65 6.05
CA ASP A 98 0.41 -5.80 7.50
C ASP A 98 -0.51 -4.83 8.25
N ALA A 99 -0.88 -3.72 7.61
CA ALA A 99 -1.88 -2.79 8.13
C ALA A 99 -2.59 -2.07 6.97
N ILE A 100 -3.79 -1.58 7.24
CA ILE A 100 -4.60 -0.85 6.25
C ILE A 100 -4.93 0.51 6.80
N PHE A 101 -4.74 1.53 5.97
CA PHE A 101 -5.17 2.88 6.24
C PHE A 101 -6.35 3.25 5.35
N VAL A 102 -7.49 3.60 5.95
CA VAL A 102 -8.72 3.94 5.24
C VAL A 102 -9.11 5.38 5.52
N ILE A 103 -9.27 6.16 4.46
CA ILE A 103 -9.87 7.49 4.50
C ILE A 103 -11.35 7.33 4.14
N ASP A 104 -12.23 7.77 5.04
CA ASP A 104 -13.69 7.57 4.99
C ASP A 104 -14.11 6.10 5.15
N VAL A 105 -14.25 5.67 6.41
CA VAL A 105 -14.67 4.30 6.75
C VAL A 105 -16.11 3.99 6.35
N GLY A 106 -16.95 5.01 6.14
CA GLY A 106 -18.35 4.87 5.79
C GLY A 106 -18.59 4.24 4.43
N PHE A 107 -17.80 4.66 3.45
CA PHE A 107 -17.82 4.11 2.09
C PHE A 107 -17.13 2.74 1.99
N HIS A 108 -16.34 2.37 2.99
CA HIS A 108 -15.40 1.25 2.93
C HIS A 108 -15.75 0.06 3.86
N LYS A 109 -17.04 -0.17 4.11
CA LYS A 109 -17.53 -1.27 4.97
C LYS A 109 -16.99 -2.66 4.59
N ILE A 110 -16.88 -2.96 3.29
CA ILE A 110 -16.36 -4.25 2.81
C ILE A 110 -14.88 -4.40 3.19
N ALA A 111 -14.09 -3.34 3.02
CA ALA A 111 -12.67 -3.36 3.39
C ALA A 111 -12.50 -3.58 4.90
N VAL A 112 -13.31 -2.92 5.73
CA VAL A 112 -13.32 -3.10 7.19
C VAL A 112 -13.66 -4.55 7.57
N LEU A 113 -14.68 -5.14 6.95
CA LEU A 113 -15.08 -6.52 7.21
C LEU A 113 -13.99 -7.53 6.79
N GLU A 114 -13.37 -7.33 5.63
CA GLU A 114 -12.28 -8.18 5.16
C GLU A 114 -11.04 -8.09 6.05
N ALA A 115 -10.66 -6.87 6.45
CA ALA A 115 -9.55 -6.63 7.38
C ALA A 115 -9.77 -7.34 8.71
N LYS A 116 -10.96 -7.15 9.30
CA LYS A 116 -11.35 -7.79 10.56
C LYS A 116 -11.34 -9.32 10.46
N LYS A 117 -11.81 -9.89 9.35
CA LYS A 117 -11.83 -11.34 9.14
C LYS A 117 -10.43 -11.94 9.07
N LEU A 118 -9.46 -11.20 8.54
CA LEU A 118 -8.07 -11.63 8.41
C LEU A 118 -7.20 -11.23 9.60
N GLY A 119 -7.74 -10.45 10.55
CA GLY A 119 -6.98 -9.92 11.69
C GLY A 119 -5.94 -8.87 11.29
N ILE A 120 -6.13 -8.20 10.15
CA ILE A 120 -5.22 -7.13 9.70
C ILE A 120 -5.62 -5.84 10.43
N PRO A 121 -4.71 -5.19 11.15
CA PRO A 121 -5.01 -3.96 11.87
C PRO A 121 -5.41 -2.83 10.92
N LEU A 122 -6.52 -2.17 11.27
CA LEU A 122 -7.13 -1.11 10.47
C LEU A 122 -7.03 0.25 11.18
N ILE A 123 -6.43 1.20 10.48
CA ILE A 123 -6.33 2.60 10.86
C ILE A 123 -7.32 3.38 10.00
N GLY A 124 -8.28 4.07 10.63
CA GLY A 124 -9.40 4.69 9.91
C GLY A 124 -9.61 6.15 10.31
N VAL A 125 -9.78 7.02 9.31
CA VAL A 125 -10.29 8.38 9.55
C VAL A 125 -11.81 8.31 9.68
N VAL A 126 -12.33 8.74 10.82
CA VAL A 126 -13.76 8.66 11.16
C VAL A 126 -14.33 10.06 11.38
N ASP A 127 -15.33 10.40 10.57
CA ASP A 127 -16.13 11.61 10.74
C ASP A 127 -17.37 11.33 11.63
N SER A 128 -18.00 12.40 12.09
CA SER A 128 -19.16 12.44 12.98
C SER A 128 -20.37 11.59 12.55
N ASN A 129 -20.49 11.30 11.25
CA ASN A 129 -21.57 10.51 10.65
C ASN A 129 -21.27 8.99 10.59
N HIS A 130 -20.08 8.55 11.01
CA HIS A 130 -19.67 7.16 10.92
C HIS A 130 -19.28 6.55 12.27
N SER A 131 -19.58 5.26 12.42
CA SER A 131 -19.27 4.52 13.65
C SER A 131 -17.82 4.04 13.64
N PRO A 132 -17.08 4.21 14.75
CA PRO A 132 -15.71 3.69 14.88
C PRO A 132 -15.63 2.17 15.09
N ILE A 133 -16.77 1.46 15.11
CA ILE A 133 -16.81 0.02 15.43
C ILE A 133 -16.10 -0.79 14.35
N GLY A 134 -15.15 -1.63 14.76
CA GLY A 134 -14.38 -2.50 13.86
C GLY A 134 -13.11 -1.85 13.30
N ILE A 135 -12.75 -0.68 13.81
CA ILE A 135 -11.48 0.02 13.54
C ILE A 135 -10.58 -0.14 14.76
N ASP A 136 -9.34 -0.56 14.56
CA ASP A 136 -8.39 -0.75 15.65
C ASP A 136 -7.78 0.59 16.09
N TYR A 137 -7.46 1.45 15.13
CA TYR A 137 -6.87 2.77 15.36
C TYR A 137 -7.72 3.86 14.71
N VAL A 138 -8.46 4.60 15.53
CA VAL A 138 -9.38 5.64 15.07
C VAL A 138 -8.69 7.00 15.04
N ILE A 139 -8.74 7.68 13.90
CA ILE A 139 -8.34 9.08 13.75
C ILE A 139 -9.62 9.90 13.58
N PRO A 140 -10.08 10.63 14.61
CA PRO A 140 -11.25 11.49 14.48
C PRO A 140 -10.90 12.67 13.55
N GLY A 141 -11.71 12.89 12.51
CA GLY A 141 -11.34 13.84 11.47
C GLY A 141 -12.36 14.03 10.38
N ASN A 142 -12.23 15.15 9.65
CA ASN A 142 -13.08 15.46 8.50
C ASN A 142 -12.57 14.69 7.26
N ASP A 143 -13.42 13.89 6.64
CA ASP A 143 -13.10 13.12 5.43
C ASP A 143 -13.64 13.73 4.11
N ASP A 144 -14.44 14.78 4.18
CA ASP A 144 -15.06 15.45 3.02
C ASP A 144 -14.10 16.45 2.36
N SER A 145 -13.28 17.13 3.16
CA SER A 145 -12.38 18.18 2.68
C SER A 145 -11.13 17.61 2.01
N SER A 146 -10.86 18.02 0.77
CA SER A 146 -9.62 17.65 0.06
C SER A 146 -8.35 18.05 0.82
N LYS A 147 -8.38 19.18 1.55
CA LYS A 147 -7.26 19.63 2.38
C LYS A 147 -7.03 18.70 3.58
N ALA A 148 -8.11 18.23 4.21
CA ALA A 148 -8.00 17.31 5.34
C ALA A 148 -7.50 15.94 4.87
N VAL A 149 -8.05 15.42 3.78
CA VAL A 149 -7.58 14.18 3.15
C VAL A 149 -6.09 14.26 2.79
N ALA A 150 -5.64 15.39 2.23
CA ALA A 150 -4.23 15.61 1.93
C ALA A 150 -3.35 15.62 3.18
N LEU A 151 -3.82 16.22 4.28
CA LEU A 151 -3.10 16.20 5.55
C LEU A 151 -2.92 14.76 6.06
N TYR A 152 -3.97 13.94 6.03
CA TYR A 152 -3.90 12.56 6.48
C TYR A 152 -3.02 11.69 5.59
N ALA A 153 -3.21 11.77 4.26
CA ALA A 153 -2.44 10.98 3.29
C ALA A 153 -0.95 11.33 3.35
N ARG A 154 -0.62 12.63 3.41
CA ARG A 154 0.76 13.11 3.55
C ARG A 154 1.38 12.71 4.89
N GLY A 155 0.65 12.91 5.98
CA GLY A 155 1.12 12.53 7.32
C GLY A 155 1.45 11.04 7.40
N LEU A 156 0.61 10.17 6.82
CA LEU A 156 0.92 8.75 6.72
C LEU A 156 2.14 8.48 5.83
N ALA A 157 2.19 9.08 4.64
CA ALA A 157 3.30 8.88 3.71
C ALA A 157 4.65 9.28 4.35
N ASP A 158 4.71 10.45 4.99
CA ASP A 158 5.89 10.94 5.68
C ASP A 158 6.28 10.01 6.85
N ALA A 159 5.31 9.56 7.66
CA ALA A 159 5.56 8.60 8.75
C ALA A 159 6.07 7.23 8.24
N VAL A 160 5.60 6.77 7.08
CA VAL A 160 6.08 5.53 6.46
C VAL A 160 7.54 5.68 6.00
N ILE A 161 7.86 6.80 5.36
CA ILE A 161 9.20 7.12 4.85
C ILE A 161 10.18 7.26 6.01
N GLU A 162 9.83 8.06 7.02
CA GLU A 162 10.63 8.25 8.23
C GLU A 162 10.85 6.92 8.96
N GLY A 163 9.79 6.13 9.15
CA GLY A 163 9.89 4.82 9.77
C GLY A 163 10.74 3.81 8.98
N ARG A 164 10.85 3.95 7.64
CA ARG A 164 11.78 3.15 6.83
C ARG A 164 13.22 3.62 7.00
N ALA A 165 13.45 4.94 7.06
CA ALA A 165 14.78 5.51 7.26
C ALA A 165 15.36 5.14 8.64
N ASN A 166 14.54 5.21 9.69
CA ASN A 166 14.95 4.85 11.05
C ASN A 166 15.33 3.37 11.19
N ALA A 167 14.58 2.45 10.55
CA ALA A 167 14.97 1.04 10.51
C ALA A 167 16.32 0.79 9.82
N GLY A 168 16.68 1.59 8.82
CA GLY A 168 18.00 1.53 8.20
C GLY A 168 19.10 1.95 9.18
N ASN A 169 18.87 3.03 9.92
CA ASN A 169 19.83 3.54 10.90
C ASN A 169 19.99 2.62 12.11
N ASP A 170 18.92 1.97 12.59
CA ASP A 170 19.00 1.06 13.73
C ASP A 170 19.80 -0.20 13.39
N LEU A 171 19.72 -0.71 12.15
CA LEU A 171 20.56 -1.80 11.68
C LEU A 171 22.03 -1.38 11.56
N VAL A 172 22.31 -0.18 11.03
CA VAL A 172 23.68 0.33 10.95
C VAL A 172 24.27 0.54 12.34
N LYS A 173 23.48 1.02 13.31
CA LYS A 173 23.91 1.13 14.72
C LYS A 173 24.15 -0.23 15.36
N ALA A 174 23.30 -1.22 15.12
CA ALA A 174 23.51 -2.58 15.63
C ALA A 174 24.80 -3.21 15.08
N VAL A 175 25.03 -3.09 13.77
CA VAL A 175 26.27 -3.59 13.12
C VAL A 175 27.51 -2.84 13.60
N SER A 176 27.41 -1.53 13.85
CA SER A 176 28.51 -0.72 14.39
C SER A 176 28.80 -1.00 15.87
N ALA A 177 27.79 -1.44 16.64
CA ALA A 177 27.95 -1.83 18.04
C ALA A 177 28.55 -3.25 18.17
N GLU A 178 28.21 -4.18 17.27
CA GLU A 178 28.83 -5.52 17.26
C GLU A 178 30.29 -5.49 16.79
N SER A 179 30.65 -4.59 15.86
CA SER A 179 32.04 -4.45 15.39
C SER A 179 32.99 -3.76 16.37
N SER A 180 32.47 -3.10 17.42
CA SER A 180 33.31 -2.53 18.49
C SER A 180 33.73 -3.54 19.57
N ASP A 181 33.07 -4.71 19.66
CA ASP A 181 33.35 -5.73 20.69
C ASP A 181 34.36 -6.82 20.23
N GLU A 182 34.78 -6.83 18.95
CA GLU A 182 35.66 -7.89 18.40
C GLU A 182 37.16 -7.52 18.33
N PHE A 183 37.58 -6.37 18.88
CA PHE A 183 39.00 -6.02 19.02
C PHE A 183 39.48 -6.28 20.46
N VAL A 184 39.80 -7.54 20.77
CA VAL A 184 40.66 -7.88 21.92
C VAL A 184 42.04 -8.24 21.38
N GLU A 185 42.98 -7.30 21.47
CA GLU A 185 44.41 -7.55 21.21
C GLU A 185 44.93 -8.63 22.17
N VAL A 186 45.28 -9.80 21.64
CA VAL A 186 46.10 -10.78 22.36
C VAL A 186 47.52 -10.22 22.41
N GLN A 187 47.90 -9.61 23.53
CA GLN A 187 49.31 -9.29 23.79
C GLN A 187 50.09 -10.59 23.96
N ASN A 188 50.89 -10.93 22.95
CA ASN A 188 51.93 -11.95 23.04
C ASN A 188 52.92 -11.56 24.15
N ALA A 189 52.81 -12.19 25.30
CA ALA A 189 53.86 -12.20 26.31
C ALA A 189 54.97 -13.14 25.85
N ALA A 190 55.99 -12.58 25.19
CA ALA A 190 57.29 -13.23 25.06
C ALA A 190 58.05 -13.05 26.38
N ALA A 191 58.42 -14.16 27.02
CA ALA A 191 59.47 -14.28 28.02
C ALA A 191 60.18 -15.62 27.82
#